data_AF-A0A1I7DS33-F1
#
_entry.id   AF-A0A1I7DS33-F1
#
_cell.length_a   1.000
_cell.length_b   1.000
_cell.length_c   1.000
_cell.angle_alpha   90.00
_cell.angle_beta   90.00
_cell.angle_gamma   90.00
#
_symmetry.space_group_name_H-M   'P 1'
#
loop_
_entity.id
_entity.type
_entity.pdbx_description
1 polymer ?
#
loop_
_entity_poly.entity_id
_entity_poly.type
_entity_poly.pdbx_seq_one_letter_code
_entity_poly.pdbx_strand_id
1 'polypeptide(L)'
;MSCMRIVAKKTILSFIEGHAQAGQSLLAWHAEASKANWKTPQDIKDQYGSASFIGKNRVVFNIKGNDFRLIVAIAYRIGVVYVQFVGTHAEYDKIDAETVELE
;
A
#
# COMPACT_ATOMS: atom_id res chain seq x y z
N MET A 1 13.63 17.61 4.02
CA MET A 1 12.42 16.93 3.51
C MET A 1 12.38 15.56 4.14
N SER A 2 11.32 15.22 4.86
CA SER A 2 11.19 13.89 5.49
C SER A 2 10.43 12.97 4.55
N CYS A 3 11.08 11.89 4.11
CA CYS A 3 10.47 10.86 3.27
C CYS A 3 9.56 9.93 4.10
N MET A 4 8.72 9.14 3.41
CA MET A 4 7.85 8.17 4.08
C MET A 4 8.63 6.97 4.63
N ARG A 5 8.44 6.67 5.91
CA ARG A 5 8.88 5.41 6.53
C ARG A 5 7.80 4.34 6.36
N ILE A 6 8.10 3.32 5.56
CA ILE A 6 7.21 2.17 5.38
C ILE A 6 7.50 1.14 6.46
N VAL A 7 6.47 0.78 7.23
CA VAL A 7 6.49 -0.27 8.24
C VAL A 7 5.91 -1.54 7.63
N ALA A 8 6.53 -2.68 7.94
CA ALA A 8 6.19 -4.01 7.44
C ALA A 8 6.64 -4.33 5.99
N LYS A 9 7.83 -3.87 5.58
CA LYS A 9 8.51 -4.35 4.36
C LYS A 9 8.60 -5.88 4.27
N LYS A 10 8.74 -6.57 5.42
CA LYS A 10 8.77 -8.03 5.49
C LYS A 10 7.49 -8.67 4.91
N THR A 11 6.31 -8.12 5.21
CA THR A 11 5.03 -8.62 4.69
C THR A 11 4.98 -8.58 3.16
N ILE A 12 5.48 -7.49 2.56
CA ILE A 12 5.59 -7.38 1.10
C ILE A 12 6.51 -8.49 0.56
N LEU A 13 7.67 -8.69 1.18
CA LEU A 13 8.63 -9.71 0.73
C LEU A 13 8.06 -11.13 0.85
N SER A 14 7.41 -11.46 1.98
CA SER A 14 6.77 -12.76 2.18
C SER A 14 5.64 -13.01 1.19
N PHE A 15 4.86 -11.99 0.82
CA PHE A 15 3.86 -12.13 -0.22
C PHE A 15 4.47 -12.42 -1.60
N ILE A 16 5.61 -11.79 -1.92
CA ILE A 16 6.33 -11.99 -3.19
C ILE A 16 6.86 -13.42 -3.31
N GLU A 17 7.27 -14.06 -2.22
CA GLU A 17 7.75 -15.45 -2.23
C GLU A 17 6.68 -16.43 -2.78
N GLY A 18 5.40 -16.20 -2.47
CA GLY A 18 4.28 -16.97 -3.02
C GLY A 18 3.72 -16.43 -4.34
N HIS A 19 4.06 -15.20 -4.71
CA HIS A 19 3.47 -14.48 -5.85
C HIS A 19 4.54 -13.68 -6.61
N ALA A 20 5.50 -14.39 -7.21
CA ALA A 20 6.64 -13.78 -7.91
C ALA A 20 6.22 -12.72 -8.95
N GLN A 21 5.08 -12.91 -9.60
CA GLN A 21 4.49 -11.97 -10.57
C GLN A 21 4.16 -10.59 -9.98
N ALA A 22 3.91 -10.50 -8.67
CA ALA A 22 3.68 -9.23 -7.97
C ALA A 22 4.99 -8.50 -7.62
N GLY A 23 6.13 -9.21 -7.64
CA GLY A 23 7.42 -8.78 -7.12
C GLY A 23 7.88 -7.42 -7.63
N GLN A 24 8.02 -7.28 -8.95
CA GLN A 24 8.51 -6.03 -9.54
C GLN A 24 7.61 -4.83 -9.19
N SER A 25 6.29 -5.00 -9.26
CA SER A 25 5.33 -3.92 -9.00
C SER A 25 5.32 -3.51 -7.52
N LEU A 26 5.38 -4.48 -6.59
CA LEU A 26 5.43 -4.20 -5.15
C LEU A 26 6.75 -3.55 -4.72
N LEU A 27 7.88 -3.99 -5.28
CA LEU A 27 9.19 -3.39 -5.02
C LEU A 27 9.28 -1.97 -5.59
N ALA A 28 8.71 -1.73 -6.77
CA ALA A 28 8.62 -0.39 -7.36
C ALA A 28 7.77 0.52 -6.47
N TRP A 29 6.56 0.09 -6.09
CA TRP A 29 5.71 0.84 -5.16
C TRP A 29 6.44 1.17 -3.86
N HIS A 30 7.13 0.20 -3.23
CA HIS A 30 7.88 0.46 -2.00
C HIS A 30 8.98 1.50 -2.22
N ALA A 31 9.75 1.39 -3.31
CA ALA A 31 10.83 2.31 -3.61
C ALA A 31 10.32 3.75 -3.83
N GLU A 32 9.22 3.91 -4.58
CA GLU A 32 8.57 5.19 -4.83
C GLU A 32 7.96 5.78 -3.56
N ALA A 33 7.15 5.01 -2.84
CA ALA A 33 6.51 5.42 -1.60
C ALA A 33 7.56 5.85 -0.57
N SER A 34 8.66 5.08 -0.41
CA SER A 34 9.73 5.39 0.55
C SER A 34 10.50 6.68 0.28
N LYS A 35 10.38 7.24 -0.93
CA LYS A 35 10.98 8.51 -1.34
C LYS A 35 9.96 9.65 -1.38
N ALA A 36 8.67 9.32 -1.31
CA ALA A 36 7.60 10.29 -1.38
C ALA A 36 7.52 11.15 -0.12
N ASN A 37 6.85 12.29 -0.26
CA ASN A 37 6.59 13.25 0.81
C ASN A 37 5.11 13.62 0.85
N TRP A 38 4.23 12.61 0.91
CA TRP A 38 2.79 12.85 0.99
C TRP A 38 2.41 13.58 2.29
N LYS A 39 1.71 14.69 2.18
CA LYS A 39 1.14 15.46 3.30
C LYS A 39 -0.37 15.32 3.38
N THR A 40 -0.99 14.94 2.28
CA THR A 40 -2.42 14.81 2.10
C THR A 40 -2.74 13.60 1.22
N PRO A 41 -3.99 13.11 1.25
CA PRO A 41 -4.50 12.15 0.27
C PRO A 41 -4.31 12.60 -1.18
N GLN A 42 -4.40 13.91 -1.45
CA GLN A 42 -4.27 14.44 -2.80
C GLN A 42 -2.87 14.18 -3.39
N ASP A 43 -1.81 14.31 -2.58
CA ASP A 43 -0.43 14.03 -3.03
C ASP A 43 -0.27 12.58 -3.54
N ILE A 44 -1.03 11.66 -2.94
CA ILE A 44 -1.06 10.25 -3.37
C ILE A 44 -1.91 10.13 -4.64
N LYS A 45 -3.06 10.80 -4.72
CA LYS A 45 -3.95 10.74 -5.88
C LYS A 45 -3.25 11.26 -7.14
N ASP A 46 -2.45 12.30 -7.00
CA ASP A 46 -1.69 12.91 -8.10
C ASP A 46 -0.62 11.95 -8.65
N GLN A 47 0.00 11.14 -7.78
CA GLN A 47 1.00 10.15 -8.17
C GLN A 47 0.36 8.81 -8.62
N TYR A 48 -0.74 8.41 -7.98
CA TYR A 48 -1.43 7.15 -8.20
C TYR A 48 -2.92 7.41 -8.48
N GLY A 49 -3.23 7.78 -9.72
CA GLY A 49 -4.60 8.14 -10.12
C GLY A 49 -5.65 7.04 -9.90
N SER A 50 -5.24 5.78 -9.84
CA SER A 50 -6.13 4.64 -9.54
C SER A 50 -6.24 4.30 -8.05
N ALA A 51 -5.51 5.00 -7.16
CA ALA A 51 -5.62 4.77 -5.73
C ALA A 51 -7.01 5.13 -5.22
N SER A 52 -7.51 4.29 -4.31
CA SER A 52 -8.79 4.48 -3.62
C SER A 52 -8.54 4.86 -2.17
N PHE A 53 -9.26 5.86 -1.69
CA PHE A 53 -9.15 6.37 -0.32
C PHE A 53 -10.37 5.93 0.45
N ILE A 54 -10.15 5.26 1.56
CA ILE A 54 -11.21 4.74 2.42
C ILE A 54 -11.06 5.31 3.83
N GLY A 55 -12.02 5.01 4.72
CA GLY A 55 -12.01 5.51 6.09
C GLY A 55 -10.70 5.25 6.84
N LYS A 56 -10.48 6.00 7.93
CA LYS A 56 -9.34 5.82 8.87
C LYS A 56 -7.95 6.02 8.23
N ASN A 57 -7.81 6.99 7.32
CA ASN A 57 -6.56 7.29 6.61
C ASN A 57 -5.97 6.09 5.86
N ARG A 58 -6.83 5.20 5.37
CA ARG A 58 -6.41 4.04 4.60
C ARG A 58 -6.47 4.33 3.10
N VAL A 59 -5.51 3.74 2.40
CA VAL A 59 -5.37 3.84 0.95
C VAL A 59 -5.21 2.46 0.37
N VAL A 60 -5.96 2.18 -0.69
CA VAL A 60 -5.88 0.95 -1.47
C VAL A 60 -5.17 1.25 -2.78
N PHE A 61 -4.02 0.61 -3.01
CA PHE A 61 -3.28 0.68 -4.26
C PHE A 61 -3.57 -0.54 -5.14
N ASN A 62 -3.77 -0.28 -6.43
CA ASN A 62 -3.84 -1.32 -7.45
C ASN A 62 -2.41 -1.67 -7.86
N ILE A 63 -2.05 -2.94 -7.76
CA ILE A 63 -0.71 -3.43 -8.04
C ILE A 63 -0.76 -4.37 -9.25
N LYS A 64 0.24 -4.27 -10.14
CA LYS A 64 0.36 -5.03 -11.39
C LYS A 64 -0.92 -4.98 -12.23
N GLY A 65 -1.32 -3.78 -12.66
CA GLY A 65 -2.47 -3.63 -13.57
C GLY A 65 -3.80 -4.12 -12.99
N ASN A 66 -3.99 -3.99 -11.67
CA ASN A 66 -5.20 -4.35 -10.92
C ASN A 66 -5.30 -5.82 -10.44
N ASP A 67 -4.30 -6.65 -10.67
CA ASP A 67 -4.28 -8.06 -10.24
C ASP A 67 -4.21 -8.22 -8.71
N PHE A 68 -3.55 -7.27 -8.04
CA PHE A 68 -3.34 -7.28 -6.60
C PHE A 68 -3.80 -5.98 -5.93
N ARG A 69 -4.01 -6.05 -4.62
CA ARG A 69 -4.33 -4.92 -3.76
C ARG A 69 -3.32 -4.81 -2.63
N LEU A 70 -2.91 -3.59 -2.36
CA LEU A 70 -2.10 -3.25 -1.20
C LEU A 70 -2.87 -2.19 -0.40
N ILE A 71 -3.23 -2.53 0.83
CA ILE A 71 -3.88 -1.60 1.76
C ILE A 71 -2.83 -1.08 2.71
N VAL A 72 -2.79 0.24 2.86
CA VAL A 72 -1.94 0.89 3.85
C VAL A 72 -2.75 1.87 4.70
N ALA A 73 -2.35 2.06 5.94
CA ALA A 73 -2.78 3.18 6.77
C ALA A 73 -1.65 4.22 6.82
N ILE A 74 -1.97 5.50 6.68
CA ILE A 74 -0.97 6.56 6.55
C ILE A 74 -1.10 7.58 7.68
N ALA A 75 -0.02 7.75 8.43
CA ALA A 75 0.14 8.79 9.44
C ALA A 75 0.88 9.99 8.83
N TYR A 76 0.17 10.79 8.03
CA TYR A 76 0.74 11.90 7.24
C TYR A 76 1.60 12.89 8.05
N ARG A 77 1.18 13.22 9.29
CA ARG A 77 1.90 14.17 10.16
C ARG A 77 3.33 13.74 10.47
N ILE A 78 3.54 12.44 10.65
CA ILE A 78 4.85 11.86 11.01
C ILE A 78 5.52 11.13 9.85
N GLY A 79 4.88 11.06 8.69
CA GLY A 79 5.43 10.42 7.49
C GLY A 79 5.61 8.91 7.63
N VAL A 80 4.65 8.22 8.25
CA VAL A 80 4.71 6.76 8.41
C VAL A 80 3.58 6.09 7.64
N VAL A 81 3.92 5.01 6.93
CA VAL A 81 3.00 4.17 6.16
C VAL A 81 3.02 2.78 6.75
N TYR A 82 1.87 2.28 7.19
CA TYR A 82 1.72 0.94 7.74
C TYR A 82 1.04 0.06 6.70
N VAL A 83 1.71 -1.02 6.25
CA VAL A 83 1.03 -2.04 5.44
C VAL A 83 0.01 -2.75 6.31
N GLN A 84 -1.23 -2.85 5.83
CA GLN A 84 -2.36 -3.50 6.51
C GLN A 84 -2.76 -4.81 5.83
N PHE A 85 -2.54 -4.90 4.51
CA PHE A 85 -2.88 -6.07 3.71
C PHE A 85 -2.14 -6.03 2.38
N VAL A 86 -1.75 -7.19 1.88
CA VAL A 86 -1.35 -7.40 0.48
C VAL A 86 -1.95 -8.73 0.01
N GLY A 87 -2.59 -8.72 -1.16
CA GLY A 87 -3.28 -9.90 -1.66
C GLY A 87 -3.77 -9.75 -3.09
N THR A 88 -4.26 -10.86 -3.65
CA THR A 88 -5.01 -10.90 -4.91
C THR A 88 -6.32 -10.14 -4.79
N HIS A 89 -6.95 -9.85 -5.93
CA HIS A 89 -8.30 -9.30 -5.93
C HIS A 89 -9.31 -10.21 -5.20
N ALA A 90 -9.20 -11.53 -5.39
CA ALA A 90 -10.11 -12.50 -4.75
C ALA A 90 -9.90 -12.61 -3.22
N GLU A 91 -8.69 -12.38 -2.71
CA GLU A 91 -8.45 -12.27 -1.26
C GLU A 91 -8.96 -10.95 -0.70
N TYR A 92 -8.80 -9.87 -1.47
CA TYR A 92 -9.33 -8.55 -1.11
C TYR A 92 -10.86 -8.57 -0.97
N ASP A 93 -11.58 -9.27 -1.85
CA ASP A 93 -13.04 -9.36 -1.79
C ASP A 93 -13.58 -10.08 -0.54
N LYS A 94 -12.71 -10.80 0.19
CA LYS A 94 -13.08 -11.58 1.38
C LYS A 94 -12.83 -10.85 2.70
N ILE A 95 -12.27 -9.65 2.64
CA ILE A 95 -11.92 -8.87 3.83
C ILE A 95 -12.69 -7.55 3.86
N ASP A 96 -12.77 -6.94 5.04
CA ASP A 96 -13.18 -5.55 5.15
C ASP A 96 -11.93 -4.65 5.11
N ALA A 97 -11.78 -3.90 4.02
CA ALA A 97 -10.64 -3.02 3.79
C ALA A 97 -10.51 -1.91 4.87
N GLU A 98 -11.60 -1.53 5.54
CA GLU A 98 -11.59 -0.50 6.58
C GLU A 98 -11.13 -1.01 7.95
N THR A 99 -11.06 -2.34 8.14
CA THR A 99 -10.80 -2.96 9.45
C THR A 99 -9.72 -4.03 9.44
N VAL A 100 -9.34 -4.58 8.28
CA VAL A 100 -8.28 -5.61 8.21
C VAL A 100 -6.98 -5.11 8.82
N GLU A 101 -6.33 -5.95 9.62
CA GLU A 101 -4.99 -5.73 10.16
C GLU A 101 -4.12 -6.95 9.85
N LEU A 102 -2.80 -6.75 9.80
CA LEU A 102 -1.86 -7.87 9.70
C LEU A 102 -1.80 -8.58 11.06
N GLU A 103 -2.10 -9.88 11.08
CA GLU A 103 -1.82 -10.77 12.22
C GLU A 103 -0.31 -10.99 12.41
#